data_AF-A0A9E3P3L3-F1
#
_entry.id   AF-A0A9E3P3L3-F1
#
_cell.length_a   1.000
_cell.length_b   1.000
_cell.length_c   1.000
_cell.angle_alpha   90.00
_cell.angle_beta   90.00
_cell.angle_gamma   90.00
#
_symmetry.space_group_name_H-M   'P 1'
#
loop_
_entity.id
_entity.type
_entity.pdbx_description
1 polymer ?
#
loop_
_entity_poly.entity_id
_entity_poly.type
_entity_poly.pdbx_seq_one_letter_code
_entity_poly.pdbx_strand_id
1 'polypeptide(L)'
;MAQQQAPQSSEGSLLQAIEMVAKEKGIDRARLVKTVEEAILKAAQSVFGPNRELQATFNEESGQVDLFQFMTVVDDVSDDEREIALEDAQKSGLEAEIGEELGFQIFWHPNDAKKAAEQDKEFGDLLMVKQARSQFGRIAAQTAKQVLIQRVRDEERDLIFNEFKDKKGELIKGVVRRFEKGNNLIVDLGRAEGILPFREQTPRETYRPGDRIVALLKDIDREARGPQIILSRADGKLVEKLFESEVPEIYEGIVKIVACAREPGARSKIAVMSRDA
;
A
#
# COMPACT_ATOMS: atom_id res chain seq x y z
N MET A 1 -18.74 -8.70 46.05
CA MET A 1 -17.99 -9.42 45.00
C MET A 1 -17.93 -8.50 43.79
N ALA A 2 -16.82 -7.79 43.63
CA ALA A 2 -16.64 -6.87 42.51
C ALA A 2 -16.28 -7.66 41.27
N GLN A 3 -17.12 -7.58 40.24
CA GLN A 3 -16.82 -8.10 38.91
C GLN A 3 -15.61 -7.34 38.38
N GLN A 4 -14.47 -8.01 38.25
CA GLN A 4 -13.32 -7.50 37.52
C GLN A 4 -13.69 -7.48 36.04
N GLN A 5 -13.99 -6.30 35.53
CA GLN A 5 -14.03 -6.03 34.10
C GLN A 5 -12.64 -6.32 33.52
N ALA A 6 -12.59 -7.19 32.50
CA ALA A 6 -11.41 -7.42 31.70
C ALA A 6 -10.93 -6.08 31.09
N PRO A 7 -9.61 -5.84 31.00
CA PRO A 7 -9.09 -4.58 30.49
C PRO A 7 -9.48 -4.45 29.02
N GLN A 8 -10.22 -3.39 28.68
CA GLN A 8 -10.37 -2.94 27.30
C GLN A 8 -8.97 -2.63 26.75
N SER A 9 -8.48 -3.48 25.86
CA SER A 9 -7.19 -3.30 25.21
C SER A 9 -7.29 -2.10 24.25
N SER A 10 -6.53 -1.07 24.59
CA SER A 10 -6.35 0.16 23.83
C SER A 10 -5.41 -0.03 22.63
N GLU A 11 -5.78 -0.90 21.69
CA GLU A 11 -5.25 -0.90 20.33
C GLU A 11 -6.47 -0.75 19.41
N GLY A 12 -6.52 0.34 18.65
CA GLY A 12 -7.67 0.67 17.81
C GLY A 12 -8.10 -0.55 16.98
N SER A 13 -9.38 -0.93 17.10
CA SER A 13 -9.93 -2.10 16.44
C SER A 13 -9.59 -2.07 14.95
N LEU A 14 -9.16 -3.19 14.38
CA LEU A 14 -8.87 -3.32 12.95
C LEU A 14 -10.03 -2.78 12.09
N LEU A 15 -11.27 -2.99 12.56
CA LEU A 15 -12.48 -2.39 11.99
C LEU A 15 -12.42 -0.86 11.94
N GLN A 16 -12.08 -0.20 13.05
CA GLN A 16 -11.95 1.27 13.09
C GLN A 16 -10.86 1.76 12.13
N ALA A 17 -9.74 1.03 12.03
CA ALA A 17 -8.67 1.37 11.11
C ALA A 17 -9.12 1.24 9.64
N ILE A 18 -9.85 0.16 9.31
CA ILE A 18 -10.44 -0.04 7.98
C ILE A 18 -11.46 1.07 7.68
N GLU A 19 -12.36 1.38 8.60
CA GLU A 19 -13.38 2.42 8.44
C GLU A 19 -12.76 3.81 8.25
N MET A 20 -11.77 4.16 9.06
CA MET A 20 -11.05 5.43 8.96
C MET A 20 -10.39 5.55 7.58
N VAL A 21 -9.65 4.52 7.15
CA VAL A 21 -8.98 4.51 5.85
C VAL A 21 -9.99 4.57 4.69
N ALA A 22 -11.07 3.79 4.76
CA ALA A 22 -12.13 3.78 3.76
C ALA A 22 -12.76 5.18 3.61
N LYS A 23 -13.07 5.84 4.74
CA LYS A 23 -13.72 7.15 4.75
C LYS A 23 -12.78 8.28 4.30
N GLU A 24 -11.55 8.32 4.80
CA GLU A 24 -10.60 9.40 4.50
C GLU A 24 -10.14 9.40 3.05
N LYS A 25 -9.97 8.20 2.48
CA LYS A 25 -9.40 8.03 1.13
C LYS A 25 -10.43 7.66 0.08
N GLY A 26 -11.70 7.50 0.45
CA GLY A 26 -12.78 7.11 -0.47
C GLY A 26 -12.62 5.69 -1.02
N ILE A 27 -11.97 4.81 -0.26
CA ILE A 27 -11.67 3.44 -0.68
C ILE A 27 -12.85 2.55 -0.31
N ASP A 28 -13.23 1.66 -1.22
CA ASP A 28 -14.23 0.63 -0.95
C ASP A 28 -13.79 -0.26 0.22
N ARG A 29 -14.60 -0.26 1.28
CA ARG A 29 -14.41 -1.08 2.49
C ARG A 29 -14.28 -2.56 2.16
N ALA A 30 -15.09 -3.09 1.25
CA ALA A 30 -15.06 -4.51 0.89
C ALA A 30 -13.71 -4.90 0.26
N ARG A 31 -13.12 -4.01 -0.55
CA ARG A 31 -11.79 -4.23 -1.12
C ARG A 31 -10.69 -4.21 -0.06
N LEU A 32 -10.78 -3.31 0.93
CA LEU A 32 -9.84 -3.26 2.04
C LEU A 32 -9.88 -4.53 2.88
N VAL A 33 -11.09 -4.96 3.27
CA VAL A 33 -11.34 -6.18 4.03
C VAL A 33 -10.71 -7.38 3.32
N LYS A 34 -11.02 -7.57 2.03
CA LYS A 34 -10.47 -8.67 1.22
C LYS A 34 -8.94 -8.66 1.17
N THR A 35 -8.33 -7.48 1.03
CA THR A 35 -6.86 -7.37 0.98
C THR A 35 -6.23 -7.75 2.32
N VAL A 36 -6.88 -7.39 3.44
CA VAL A 36 -6.42 -7.76 4.79
C VAL A 36 -6.58 -9.26 5.03
N GLU A 37 -7.70 -9.86 4.63
CA GLU A 37 -7.92 -11.32 4.68
C GLU A 37 -6.82 -12.08 3.92
N GLU A 38 -6.58 -11.73 2.65
CA GLU A 38 -5.56 -12.36 1.82
C GLU A 38 -4.14 -12.23 2.40
N ALA A 39 -3.84 -11.08 3.02
CA ALA A 39 -2.54 -10.86 3.62
C ALA A 39 -2.35 -11.63 4.93
N ILE A 40 -3.38 -11.69 5.77
CA ILE A 40 -3.36 -12.50 6.99
C ILE A 40 -3.30 -13.99 6.64
N LEU A 41 -4.02 -14.44 5.60
CA LEU A 41 -3.94 -15.81 5.09
C LEU A 41 -2.51 -16.16 4.67
N LYS A 42 -1.84 -15.31 3.89
CA LYS A 42 -0.43 -15.51 3.50
C LYS A 42 0.51 -15.56 4.71
N ALA A 43 0.28 -14.70 5.70
CA ALA A 43 1.04 -14.74 6.94
C ALA A 43 0.79 -16.05 7.72
N ALA A 44 -0.45 -16.55 7.71
CA ALA A 44 -0.83 -17.78 8.38
C ALA A 44 -0.15 -18.99 7.73
N GLN A 45 -0.18 -19.08 6.40
CA GLN A 45 0.52 -20.14 5.64
C GLN A 45 2.03 -20.14 5.92
N SER A 46 2.65 -18.98 6.07
CA SER A 46 4.08 -18.89 6.42
C SER A 46 4.40 -19.36 7.84
N VAL A 47 3.43 -19.30 8.77
CA VAL A 47 3.65 -19.57 10.20
C VAL A 47 3.17 -20.97 10.60
N PHE A 48 2.02 -21.40 10.11
CA PHE A 48 1.41 -22.68 10.44
C PHE A 48 1.76 -23.80 9.46
N GLY A 49 2.21 -23.47 8.25
CA GLY A 49 2.58 -24.45 7.22
C GLY A 49 1.98 -24.08 5.87
N PRO A 50 2.77 -24.09 4.79
CA PRO A 50 2.31 -23.65 3.47
C PRO A 50 1.38 -24.65 2.79
N ASN A 51 1.40 -25.93 3.20
CA ASN A 51 0.54 -26.93 2.58
C ASN A 51 -0.82 -27.01 3.26
N ARG A 52 -0.97 -26.56 4.52
CA ARG A 52 -2.27 -26.53 5.21
C ARG A 52 -3.32 -25.77 4.43
N GLU A 53 -4.53 -26.31 4.40
CA GLU A 53 -5.69 -25.62 3.85
C GLU A 53 -6.24 -24.64 4.87
N LEU A 54 -5.93 -23.36 4.68
CA LEU A 54 -6.29 -22.28 5.59
C LEU A 54 -7.22 -21.29 4.90
N GLN A 55 -8.16 -20.74 5.67
CA GLN A 55 -9.03 -19.65 5.25
C GLN A 55 -9.03 -18.53 6.27
N ALA A 56 -8.88 -17.29 5.80
CA ALA A 56 -9.01 -16.11 6.63
C ALA A 56 -10.28 -15.36 6.25
N THR A 57 -11.14 -15.08 7.23
CA THR A 57 -12.43 -14.41 7.01
C THR A 57 -12.61 -13.29 8.02
N PHE A 58 -12.96 -12.11 7.54
CA PHE A 58 -13.26 -10.95 8.39
C PHE A 58 -14.64 -11.09 9.00
N ASN A 59 -14.68 -10.98 10.32
CA ASN A 59 -15.89 -11.02 11.11
C ASN A 59 -16.37 -9.59 11.36
N GLU A 60 -17.52 -9.26 10.77
CA GLU A 60 -18.13 -7.94 10.85
C GLU A 60 -18.55 -7.53 12.27
N GLU A 61 -18.91 -8.51 13.11
CA GLU A 61 -19.37 -8.27 14.48
C GLU A 61 -18.20 -8.03 15.43
N SER A 62 -17.16 -8.87 15.34
CA SER A 62 -15.98 -8.74 16.19
C SER A 62 -14.98 -7.68 15.67
N GLY A 63 -15.04 -7.36 14.38
CA GLY A 63 -14.09 -6.48 13.70
C GLY A 63 -12.71 -7.09 13.54
N GLN A 64 -12.60 -8.42 13.60
CA GLN A 64 -11.35 -9.19 13.58
C GLN A 64 -11.35 -10.17 12.41
N VAL A 65 -10.16 -10.67 12.05
CA VAL A 65 -10.04 -11.76 11.07
C VAL A 65 -9.97 -13.09 11.80
N ASP A 66 -10.94 -13.95 11.53
CA ASP A 66 -10.97 -15.33 11.96
C ASP A 66 -10.14 -16.20 11.00
N LEU A 67 -9.43 -17.19 11.53
CA LEU A 67 -8.63 -18.13 10.76
C LEU A 67 -9.21 -19.54 10.94
N PHE A 68 -9.41 -20.27 9.86
CA PHE A 68 -9.90 -21.65 9.87
C PHE A 68 -8.88 -22.56 9.16
N GLN A 69 -8.71 -23.77 9.66
CA GLN A 69 -8.03 -24.86 8.99
C GLN A 69 -9.07 -25.90 8.56
N PHE A 70 -8.99 -26.35 7.33
CA PHE A 70 -9.83 -27.42 6.81
C PHE A 70 -9.04 -28.71 6.68
N MET A 71 -9.67 -29.83 7.04
CA MET A 71 -9.08 -31.16 6.91
C MET A 71 -10.13 -32.11 6.32
N THR A 72 -9.72 -32.93 5.37
CA THR A 72 -10.58 -33.95 4.76
C THR A 72 -10.53 -35.24 5.58
N VAL A 73 -11.70 -35.81 5.89
CA VAL A 73 -11.78 -37.09 6.60
C VAL A 73 -11.47 -38.24 5.65
N VAL A 74 -10.49 -39.05 5.99
CA VAL A 74 -10.02 -40.20 5.20
C VAL A 74 -9.89 -41.46 6.06
N ASP A 75 -9.76 -42.61 5.41
CA ASP A 75 -9.51 -43.89 6.08
C ASP A 75 -8.00 -44.04 6.39
N ASP A 76 -7.16 -43.87 5.36
CA ASP A 76 -5.70 -43.89 5.46
C ASP A 76 -5.12 -42.49 5.23
N VAL A 77 -4.51 -41.90 6.27
CA VAL A 77 -3.90 -40.57 6.19
C VAL A 77 -2.59 -40.63 5.40
N SER A 78 -2.51 -39.80 4.37
CA SER A 78 -1.33 -39.61 3.52
C SER A 78 -0.68 -38.24 3.71
N ASP A 79 -1.47 -37.22 4.10
CA ASP A 79 -1.04 -35.86 4.40
C ASP A 79 -1.61 -35.40 5.75
N ASP A 80 -0.78 -35.38 6.80
CA ASP A 80 -1.18 -35.00 8.16
C ASP A 80 -1.51 -33.51 8.33
N GLU A 81 -1.22 -32.67 7.32
CA GLU A 81 -1.58 -31.25 7.33
C GLU A 81 -2.96 -30.97 6.72
N ARG A 82 -3.51 -31.92 5.96
CA ARG A 82 -4.77 -31.78 5.19
C ARG A 82 -5.79 -32.86 5.46
N GLU A 83 -5.39 -33.98 6.03
CA GLU A 83 -6.23 -35.15 6.19
C GLU A 83 -6.31 -35.55 7.66
N ILE A 84 -7.48 -36.05 8.05
CA ILE A 84 -7.74 -36.59 9.38
C ILE A 84 -8.32 -38.00 9.24
N ALA A 85 -7.82 -38.94 10.03
CA ALA A 85 -8.40 -40.28 10.08
C ALA A 85 -9.81 -40.22 10.67
N LEU A 86 -10.76 -40.96 10.09
CA LEU A 86 -12.12 -41.05 10.62
C LEU A 86 -12.13 -41.45 12.12
N GLU A 87 -11.26 -42.36 12.51
CA GLU A 87 -11.12 -42.78 13.91
C GLU A 87 -10.72 -41.63 14.84
N ASP A 88 -9.83 -40.74 14.38
CA ASP A 88 -9.33 -39.62 15.19
C ASP A 88 -10.37 -38.49 15.28
N ALA A 89 -11.12 -38.24 14.20
CA ALA A 89 -12.30 -37.37 14.24
C ALA A 89 -13.33 -37.85 15.28
N GLN A 90 -13.64 -39.16 15.27
CA GLN A 90 -14.59 -39.77 16.20
C GLN A 90 -14.08 -39.77 17.66
N LYS A 91 -12.78 -40.00 17.89
CA LYS A 91 -12.17 -39.91 19.24
C LYS A 91 -12.29 -38.52 19.83
N SER A 92 -12.21 -37.48 19.00
CA SER A 92 -12.43 -36.10 19.41
C SER A 92 -13.91 -35.69 19.49
N GLY A 93 -14.84 -36.65 19.33
CA GLY A 93 -16.28 -36.42 19.48
C GLY A 93 -16.95 -35.74 18.28
N LEU A 94 -16.30 -35.76 17.12
CA LEU A 94 -16.86 -35.24 15.87
C LEU A 94 -17.64 -36.36 15.17
N GLU A 95 -18.89 -36.08 14.81
CA GLU A 95 -19.64 -36.90 13.86
C GLU A 95 -19.19 -36.52 12.46
N ALA A 96 -18.50 -37.42 11.76
CA ALA A 96 -18.00 -37.18 10.41
C ALA A 96 -18.07 -38.43 9.53
N GLU A 97 -18.14 -38.22 8.22
CA GLU A 97 -18.09 -39.28 7.21
C GLU A 97 -16.82 -39.18 6.35
N ILE A 98 -16.37 -40.30 5.77
CA ILE A 98 -15.23 -40.30 4.84
C ILE A 98 -15.55 -39.40 3.64
N GLY A 99 -14.62 -38.50 3.32
CA GLY A 99 -14.75 -37.49 2.28
C GLY A 99 -15.39 -36.19 2.74
N GLU A 100 -15.81 -36.07 4.00
CA GLU A 100 -16.27 -34.82 4.59
C GLU A 100 -15.10 -33.88 4.91
N GLU A 101 -15.35 -32.57 4.87
CA GLU A 101 -14.38 -31.54 5.22
C GLU A 101 -14.71 -30.93 6.58
N LEU A 102 -13.78 -31.06 7.53
CA LEU A 102 -13.92 -30.53 8.88
C LEU A 102 -13.15 -29.22 9.01
N GLY A 103 -13.87 -28.14 9.35
CA GLY A 103 -13.33 -26.81 9.57
C GLY A 103 -13.06 -26.53 11.06
N PHE A 104 -11.81 -26.22 11.39
CA PHE A 104 -11.37 -25.90 12.74
C PHE A 104 -10.94 -24.44 12.84
N GLN A 105 -11.61 -23.64 13.65
CA GLN A 105 -11.21 -22.25 13.90
C GLN A 105 -9.91 -22.19 14.70
N ILE A 106 -8.84 -21.61 14.17
CA ILE A 106 -7.61 -21.35 14.92
C ILE A 106 -7.79 -20.06 15.71
N PHE A 107 -7.96 -20.18 17.04
CA PHE A 107 -8.06 -19.01 17.91
C PHE A 107 -6.68 -18.37 18.12
N TRP A 108 -6.39 -17.23 17.50
CA TRP A 108 -5.08 -16.56 17.60
C TRP A 108 -5.12 -15.17 18.25
N HIS A 109 -6.31 -14.62 18.46
CA HIS A 109 -6.47 -13.34 19.11
C HIS A 109 -6.19 -13.44 20.61
N PRO A 110 -5.57 -12.42 21.24
CA PRO A 110 -5.35 -12.40 22.68
C PRO A 110 -6.62 -12.58 23.51
N ASN A 111 -7.76 -12.09 22.99
CA ASN A 111 -9.05 -12.17 23.65
C ASN A 111 -9.63 -13.61 23.67
N ASP A 112 -9.20 -14.47 22.75
CA ASP A 112 -9.66 -15.85 22.65
C ASP A 112 -8.74 -16.84 23.38
N ALA A 113 -7.80 -16.36 24.21
CA ALA A 113 -6.83 -17.21 24.89
C ALA A 113 -7.44 -18.38 25.68
N LYS A 114 -8.64 -18.21 26.24
CA LYS A 114 -9.39 -19.29 26.92
C LYS A 114 -9.87 -20.36 25.95
N LYS A 115 -10.55 -19.96 24.87
CA LYS A 115 -11.02 -20.87 23.81
C LYS A 115 -9.86 -21.59 23.14
N ALA A 116 -8.76 -20.87 22.94
CA ALA A 116 -7.51 -21.41 22.40
C ALA A 116 -6.95 -22.54 23.29
N ALA A 117 -7.00 -22.36 24.62
CA ALA A 117 -6.56 -23.37 25.56
C ALA A 117 -7.53 -24.57 25.69
N GLU A 118 -8.82 -24.38 25.43
CA GLU A 118 -9.82 -25.45 25.36
C GLU A 118 -9.64 -26.28 24.08
N GLN A 119 -9.49 -25.60 22.92
CA GLN A 119 -9.17 -26.24 21.65
C GLN A 119 -7.89 -27.07 21.74
N ASP A 120 -6.84 -26.55 22.39
CA ASP A 120 -5.57 -27.29 22.53
C ASP A 120 -5.73 -28.59 23.35
N LYS A 121 -6.77 -28.70 24.17
CA LYS A 121 -7.05 -29.94 24.92
C LYS A 121 -7.83 -30.96 24.09
N GLU A 122 -8.74 -30.49 23.26
CA GLU A 122 -9.64 -31.35 22.45
C GLU A 122 -9.00 -31.76 21.12
N PHE A 123 -8.28 -30.84 20.48
CA PHE A 123 -7.77 -30.97 19.11
C PHE A 123 -6.28 -30.59 18.99
N GLY A 124 -5.56 -30.50 20.11
CA GLY A 124 -4.15 -30.04 20.11
C GLY A 124 -3.22 -30.93 19.29
N ASP A 125 -3.35 -32.25 19.43
CA ASP A 125 -2.54 -33.24 18.72
C ASP A 125 -2.90 -33.31 17.23
N LEU A 126 -4.16 -33.04 16.88
CA LEU A 126 -4.63 -32.96 15.50
C LEU A 126 -4.12 -31.69 14.79
N LEU A 127 -4.32 -30.54 15.44
CA LEU A 127 -4.06 -29.25 14.78
C LEU A 127 -2.59 -28.87 14.85
N MET A 128 -1.83 -29.25 15.87
CA MET A 128 -0.40 -28.93 16.01
C MET A 128 -0.06 -27.42 15.93
N VAL A 129 -1.03 -26.53 16.15
CA VAL A 129 -0.90 -25.06 15.99
C VAL A 129 -0.40 -24.33 17.24
N LYS A 130 -0.36 -25.00 18.39
CA LYS A 130 -0.16 -24.40 19.72
C LYS A 130 1.12 -23.55 19.83
N GLN A 131 2.24 -24.05 19.30
CA GLN A 131 3.53 -23.38 19.43
C GLN A 131 3.61 -22.10 18.59
N ALA A 132 2.90 -22.06 17.46
CA ALA A 132 2.99 -20.99 16.48
C ALA A 132 1.97 -19.84 16.74
N ARG A 133 0.92 -20.09 17.53
CA ARG A 133 -0.21 -19.16 17.77
C ARG A 133 0.21 -17.77 18.27
N SER A 134 1.09 -17.71 19.29
CA SER A 134 1.54 -16.43 19.87
C SER A 134 2.39 -15.61 18.89
N GLN A 135 3.25 -16.29 18.13
CA GLN A 135 4.06 -15.67 17.08
C GLN A 135 3.16 -15.14 15.96
N PHE A 136 2.17 -15.93 15.55
CA PHE A 136 1.22 -15.55 14.51
C PHE A 136 0.44 -14.28 14.87
N GLY A 137 -0.10 -14.16 16.09
CA GLY A 137 -0.88 -12.98 16.47
C GLY A 137 -0.12 -11.66 16.31
N ARG A 138 1.18 -11.65 16.63
CA ARG A 138 2.04 -10.47 16.39
C ARG A 138 2.27 -10.22 14.90
N ILE A 139 2.54 -11.27 14.12
CA ILE A 139 2.76 -11.17 12.68
C ILE A 139 1.50 -10.67 11.97
N ALA A 140 0.33 -11.20 12.33
CA ALA A 140 -0.95 -10.82 11.75
C ALA A 140 -1.29 -9.35 12.02
N ALA A 141 -1.09 -8.87 13.26
CA ALA A 141 -1.30 -7.46 13.60
C ALA A 141 -0.37 -6.52 12.80
N GLN A 142 0.92 -6.86 12.69
CA GLN A 142 1.88 -6.10 11.88
C GLN A 142 1.52 -6.13 10.39
N THR A 143 1.11 -7.29 9.88
CA THR A 143 0.70 -7.49 8.49
C THR A 143 -0.53 -6.67 8.16
N ALA A 144 -1.58 -6.74 8.97
CA ALA A 144 -2.80 -5.95 8.79
C ALA A 144 -2.50 -4.45 8.76
N LYS A 145 -1.71 -3.95 9.72
CA LYS A 145 -1.27 -2.55 9.75
C LYS A 145 -0.50 -2.17 8.48
N GLN A 146 0.44 -3.02 8.04
CA GLN A 146 1.23 -2.77 6.85
C GLN A 146 0.35 -2.74 5.60
N VAL A 147 -0.59 -3.66 5.45
CA VAL A 147 -1.52 -3.75 4.32
C VAL A 147 -2.39 -2.50 4.23
N LEU A 148 -2.93 -2.03 5.35
CA LEU A 148 -3.70 -0.78 5.38
C LEU A 148 -2.84 0.41 4.92
N ILE A 149 -1.60 0.52 5.42
CA ILE A 149 -0.67 1.59 5.00
C ILE A 149 -0.34 1.49 3.51
N GLN A 150 -0.10 0.28 2.99
CA GLN A 150 0.17 0.08 1.57
C GLN A 150 -1.04 0.47 0.73
N ARG A 151 -2.25 0.06 1.13
CA ARG A 151 -3.46 0.38 0.38
C ARG A 151 -3.75 1.88 0.34
N VAL A 152 -3.51 2.59 1.44
CA VAL A 152 -3.55 4.05 1.47
C VAL A 152 -2.57 4.65 0.45
N ARG A 153 -1.33 4.15 0.39
CA ARG A 153 -0.31 4.64 -0.54
C ARG A 153 -0.66 4.36 -2.00
N ASP A 154 -1.23 3.19 -2.30
CA ASP A 154 -1.65 2.83 -3.65
C ASP A 154 -2.77 3.73 -4.16
N GLU A 155 -3.69 4.12 -3.27
CA GLU A 155 -4.80 5.00 -3.62
C GLU A 155 -4.34 6.45 -3.75
N GLU A 156 -3.43 6.90 -2.89
CA GLU A 156 -2.73 8.19 -3.08
C GLU A 156 -1.97 8.22 -4.41
N ARG A 157 -1.35 7.10 -4.80
CA ARG A 157 -0.66 6.95 -6.08
C ARG A 157 -1.58 7.13 -7.27
N ASP A 158 -2.73 6.45 -7.28
CA ASP A 158 -3.68 6.54 -8.38
C ASP A 158 -4.32 7.92 -8.48
N LEU A 159 -4.60 8.57 -7.34
CA LEU A 159 -5.12 9.94 -7.31
C LEU A 159 -4.11 10.95 -7.86
N ILE A 160 -2.87 10.90 -7.40
CA ILE A 160 -1.80 11.78 -7.87
C ILE A 160 -1.55 11.56 -9.36
N PHE A 161 -1.48 10.31 -9.82
CA PHE A 161 -1.31 10.04 -11.24
C PHE A 161 -2.44 10.67 -12.06
N ASN A 162 -3.70 10.48 -11.67
CA ASN A 162 -4.85 11.02 -12.38
C ASN A 162 -4.88 12.55 -12.39
N GLU A 163 -4.39 13.21 -11.34
CA GLU A 163 -4.32 14.67 -11.27
C GLU A 163 -3.24 15.27 -12.19
N PHE A 164 -2.10 14.58 -12.32
CA PHE A 164 -0.92 15.13 -13.01
C PHE A 164 -0.71 14.58 -14.43
N LYS A 165 -1.37 13.48 -14.83
CA LYS A 165 -1.18 12.85 -16.16
C LYS A 165 -1.33 13.82 -17.33
N ASP A 166 -2.29 14.74 -17.24
CA ASP A 166 -2.60 15.70 -18.30
C ASP A 166 -1.72 16.97 -18.21
N LYS A 167 -0.92 17.10 -17.14
CA LYS A 167 0.02 18.22 -16.91
C LYS A 167 1.45 17.87 -17.34
N LYS A 168 1.67 16.73 -17.99
CA LYS A 168 3.00 16.34 -18.48
C LYS A 168 3.47 17.33 -19.55
N GLY A 169 4.64 17.91 -19.33
CA GLY A 169 5.20 18.98 -20.17
C GLY A 169 4.76 20.39 -19.79
N GLU A 170 4.01 20.57 -18.70
CA GLU A 170 3.63 21.88 -18.17
C GLU A 170 4.55 22.33 -17.03
N LEU A 171 4.52 23.63 -16.74
CA LEU A 171 5.24 24.22 -15.61
C LEU A 171 4.50 23.95 -14.30
N ILE A 172 5.25 23.43 -13.33
CA ILE A 172 4.76 23.20 -11.98
C ILE A 172 5.57 24.08 -11.02
N LYS A 173 4.84 24.77 -10.14
CA LYS A 173 5.40 25.56 -9.05
C LYS A 173 5.42 24.70 -7.79
N GLY A 174 6.49 24.79 -7.01
CA GLY A 174 6.63 24.07 -5.76
C GLY A 174 7.64 24.71 -4.81
N VAL A 175 7.84 24.07 -3.67
CA VAL A 175 8.80 24.52 -2.64
C VAL A 175 9.80 23.41 -2.37
N VAL A 176 11.09 23.71 -2.42
CA VAL A 176 12.14 22.75 -2.10
C VAL A 176 12.02 22.34 -0.63
N ARG A 177 11.83 21.05 -0.38
CA ARG A 177 11.64 20.52 0.97
C ARG A 177 12.94 20.03 1.58
N ARG A 178 13.66 19.16 0.85
CA ARG A 178 14.89 18.52 1.32
C ARG A 178 15.73 17.98 0.16
N PHE A 179 16.93 17.53 0.50
CA PHE A 179 17.83 16.80 -0.38
C PHE A 179 17.82 15.33 0.01
N GLU A 180 17.82 14.45 -0.99
CA GLU A 180 18.00 13.01 -0.83
C GLU A 180 19.34 12.54 -1.38
N LYS A 181 19.62 11.24 -1.21
CA LYS A 181 20.85 10.59 -1.69
C LYS A 181 21.08 10.89 -3.18
N GLY A 182 22.33 11.20 -3.53
CA GLY A 182 22.70 11.55 -4.90
C GLY A 182 22.35 12.99 -5.29
N ASN A 183 22.12 13.89 -4.32
CA ASN A 183 21.77 15.30 -4.52
C ASN A 183 20.43 15.52 -5.24
N ASN A 184 19.53 14.55 -5.19
CA ASN A 184 18.18 14.72 -5.69
C ASN A 184 17.41 15.67 -4.78
N LEU A 185 16.63 16.57 -5.38
CA LEU A 185 15.80 17.51 -4.65
C LEU A 185 14.39 16.95 -4.51
N ILE A 186 13.83 17.04 -3.31
CA ILE A 186 12.40 16.79 -3.08
C ILE A 186 11.69 18.13 -3.04
N VAL A 187 10.68 18.28 -3.88
CA VAL A 187 9.89 19.50 -4.05
C VAL A 187 8.46 19.20 -3.62
N ASP A 188 7.96 19.99 -2.68
CA ASP A 188 6.57 19.98 -2.26
C ASP A 188 5.70 20.69 -3.30
N LEU A 189 4.70 19.98 -3.82
CA LEU A 189 3.72 20.45 -4.81
C LEU A 189 2.33 20.68 -4.17
N GLY A 190 2.27 20.74 -2.84
CA GLY A 190 1.05 20.91 -2.05
C GLY A 190 0.40 19.59 -1.69
N ARG A 191 -0.14 18.87 -2.68
CA ARG A 191 -0.82 17.56 -2.48
C ARG A 191 0.05 16.35 -2.82
N ALA A 192 1.22 16.57 -3.41
CA ALA A 192 2.14 15.54 -3.84
C ALA A 192 3.60 15.99 -3.64
N GLU A 193 4.53 15.04 -3.63
CA GLU A 193 5.95 15.32 -3.68
C GLU A 193 6.47 15.06 -5.10
N GLY A 194 7.24 16.00 -5.65
CA GLY A 194 8.02 15.81 -6.85
C GLY A 194 9.50 15.58 -6.52
N ILE A 195 10.18 14.78 -7.33
CA ILE A 195 11.63 14.70 -7.33
C ILE A 195 12.18 15.55 -8.47
N LEU A 196 13.22 16.32 -8.22
CA LEU A 196 14.06 16.93 -9.23
C LEU A 196 15.43 16.23 -9.19
N PRO A 197 15.64 15.19 -10.01
CA PRO A 197 16.87 14.41 -10.01
C PRO A 197 18.09 15.29 -10.31
N PHE A 198 19.25 14.95 -9.74
CA PHE A 198 20.47 15.74 -9.95
C PHE A 198 20.82 15.96 -11.43
N ARG A 199 20.62 14.94 -12.27
CA ARG A 199 20.80 15.02 -13.74
C ARG A 199 19.85 15.98 -14.46
N GLU A 200 18.70 16.28 -13.85
CA GLU A 200 17.69 17.19 -14.38
C GLU A 200 17.77 18.60 -13.76
N GLN A 201 18.70 18.83 -12.84
CA GLN A 201 18.98 20.15 -12.27
C GLN A 201 19.83 20.97 -13.24
N THR A 202 19.61 22.28 -13.25
CA THR A 202 20.48 23.18 -14.01
C THR A 202 21.82 23.32 -13.28
N PRO A 203 22.97 23.15 -13.96
CA PRO A 203 24.26 23.45 -13.37
C PRO A 203 24.31 24.89 -12.83
N ARG A 204 24.95 25.08 -11.67
CA ARG A 204 25.14 26.37 -10.97
C ARG A 204 23.87 26.97 -10.33
N GLU A 205 22.68 26.44 -10.55
CA GLU A 205 21.52 26.76 -9.70
C GLU A 205 21.77 26.16 -8.30
N THR A 206 21.64 26.97 -7.25
CA THR A 206 21.74 26.50 -5.86
C THR A 206 20.37 26.63 -5.22
N TYR A 207 19.93 25.56 -4.58
CA TYR A 207 18.65 25.50 -3.88
C TYR A 207 18.89 25.28 -2.38
N ARG A 208 17.97 25.78 -1.57
CA ARG A 208 17.89 25.54 -0.13
C ARG A 208 16.48 25.09 0.22
N PRO A 209 16.31 24.32 1.32
CA PRO A 209 14.98 24.05 1.86
C PRO A 209 14.21 25.35 2.10
N GLY A 210 12.96 25.41 1.63
CA GLY A 210 12.10 26.59 1.67
C GLY A 210 12.10 27.42 0.38
N ASP A 211 13.05 27.22 -0.53
CA ASP A 211 13.10 27.98 -1.78
C ASP A 211 11.92 27.62 -2.70
N ARG A 212 11.32 28.63 -3.32
CA ARG A 212 10.32 28.42 -4.37
C ARG A 212 11.02 28.04 -5.68
N ILE A 213 10.49 27.03 -6.35
CA ILE A 213 11.02 26.55 -7.62
C ILE A 213 9.90 26.40 -8.63
N VAL A 214 10.19 26.77 -9.88
CA VAL A 214 9.35 26.48 -11.05
C VAL A 214 10.11 25.49 -11.92
N ALA A 215 9.54 24.31 -12.14
CA ALA A 215 10.15 23.24 -12.91
C ALA A 215 9.14 22.64 -13.90
N LEU A 216 9.65 21.99 -14.93
CA LEU A 216 8.84 21.27 -15.92
C LEU A 216 8.44 19.92 -15.33
N LEU A 217 7.17 19.54 -15.42
CA LEU A 217 6.77 18.16 -15.17
C LEU A 217 7.24 17.30 -16.35
N LYS A 218 8.37 16.60 -16.17
CA LYS A 218 9.00 15.80 -17.23
C LYS A 218 8.29 14.45 -17.39
N ASP A 219 8.04 13.77 -16.27
CA ASP A 219 7.36 12.48 -16.28
C ASP A 219 6.69 12.15 -14.94
N ILE A 220 5.90 11.08 -14.92
CA ILE A 220 5.30 10.53 -13.71
C ILE A 220 5.63 9.04 -13.70
N ASP A 221 6.54 8.65 -12.82
CA ASP A 221 6.84 7.24 -12.60
C ASP A 221 5.78 6.65 -11.67
N ARG A 222 5.10 5.62 -12.18
CA ARG A 222 4.13 4.88 -11.39
C ARG A 222 4.83 3.84 -10.53
N GLU A 223 5.87 3.16 -11.01
CA GLU A 223 6.40 1.92 -10.40
C GLU A 223 7.35 2.14 -9.21
N ALA A 224 7.85 3.36 -9.01
CA ALA A 224 8.67 3.72 -7.85
C ALA A 224 7.90 3.55 -6.52
N ARG A 225 8.62 3.58 -5.38
CA ARG A 225 8.08 3.49 -4.00
C ARG A 225 7.17 4.70 -3.64
N GLY A 226 6.08 4.88 -4.39
CA GLY A 226 5.20 6.04 -4.43
C GLY A 226 5.13 6.65 -5.84
N PRO A 227 4.04 7.39 -6.19
CA PRO A 227 3.95 8.14 -7.44
C PRO A 227 5.07 9.19 -7.45
N GLN A 228 6.06 9.02 -8.32
CA GLN A 228 7.17 9.96 -8.36
C GLN A 228 6.98 10.92 -9.52
N ILE A 229 6.52 12.14 -9.20
CA ILE A 229 6.48 13.22 -10.18
C ILE A 229 7.92 13.64 -10.46
N ILE A 230 8.41 13.39 -11.66
CA ILE A 230 9.76 13.73 -12.08
C ILE A 230 9.75 15.12 -12.68
N LEU A 231 10.43 16.03 -12.02
CA LEU A 231 10.60 17.42 -12.41
C LEU A 231 11.91 17.59 -13.18
N SER A 232 11.96 18.61 -14.04
CA SER A 232 13.19 19.04 -14.70
C SER A 232 13.35 20.55 -14.74
N ARG A 233 14.58 20.98 -14.44
CA ARG A 233 15.07 22.34 -14.64
C ARG A 233 15.99 22.45 -15.86
N ALA A 234 16.54 21.33 -16.32
CA ALA A 234 17.43 21.26 -17.46
C ALA A 234 16.72 21.10 -18.82
N ASP A 235 15.49 20.56 -18.85
CA ASP A 235 14.78 20.29 -20.10
C ASP A 235 14.54 21.56 -20.95
N GLY A 236 14.66 21.45 -22.28
CA GLY A 236 14.45 22.56 -23.21
C GLY A 236 13.05 23.16 -23.15
N LYS A 237 12.02 22.30 -22.97
CA LYS A 237 10.61 22.72 -22.92
C LYS A 237 10.29 23.67 -21.77
N LEU A 238 11.10 23.64 -20.71
CA LEU A 238 10.95 24.55 -19.58
C LEU A 238 11.05 26.01 -20.03
N VAL A 239 12.01 26.33 -20.91
CA VAL A 239 12.22 27.71 -21.38
C VAL A 239 11.13 28.09 -22.37
N GLU A 240 10.72 27.17 -23.24
CA GLU A 240 9.57 27.39 -24.14
C GLU A 240 8.33 27.79 -23.34
N LYS A 241 7.98 27.00 -22.33
CA LYS A 241 6.81 27.24 -21.49
C LYS A 241 6.91 28.51 -20.63
N LEU A 242 8.10 28.83 -20.12
CA LEU A 242 8.31 30.08 -19.39
C LEU A 242 8.12 31.28 -20.31
N PHE A 243 8.62 31.19 -21.54
CA PHE A 243 8.48 32.25 -22.54
C PHE A 243 7.03 32.41 -23.00
N GLU A 244 6.31 31.31 -23.23
CA GLU A 244 4.86 31.31 -23.49
C GLU A 244 4.07 31.99 -22.36
N SER A 245 4.47 31.80 -21.10
CA SER A 245 3.77 32.41 -19.95
C SER A 245 4.06 33.89 -19.75
N GLU A 246 5.20 34.38 -20.23
CA GLU A 246 5.64 35.77 -20.05
C GLU A 246 5.24 36.66 -21.23
N VAL A 247 5.04 36.09 -22.42
CA VAL A 247 4.76 36.82 -23.66
C VAL A 247 3.31 36.55 -24.14
N PRO A 248 2.37 37.50 -23.95
CA PRO A 248 0.96 37.32 -24.30
C PRO A 248 0.73 36.98 -25.78
N GLU A 249 1.50 37.54 -26.69
CA GLU A 249 1.38 37.34 -28.14
C GLU A 249 1.63 35.89 -28.55
N ILE A 250 2.41 35.14 -27.76
CA ILE A 250 2.65 33.72 -27.98
C ILE A 250 1.47 32.89 -27.45
N TYR A 251 0.95 33.25 -26.28
CA TYR A 251 -0.23 32.62 -25.71
C TYR A 251 -1.46 32.79 -26.61
N GLU A 252 -1.65 33.96 -27.21
CA GLU A 252 -2.72 34.26 -28.17
C GLU A 252 -2.51 33.61 -29.54
N GLY A 253 -1.33 33.03 -29.79
CA GLY A 253 -1.00 32.33 -31.03
C GLY A 253 -0.67 33.24 -32.22
N ILE A 254 -0.44 34.53 -31.97
CA ILE A 254 0.02 35.52 -32.96
C ILE A 254 1.47 35.19 -33.36
N VAL A 255 2.29 34.87 -32.35
CA VAL A 255 3.68 34.44 -32.50
C VAL A 255 3.81 32.97 -32.10
N LYS A 256 4.46 32.16 -32.91
CA LYS A 256 4.68 30.73 -32.63
C LYS A 256 6.16 30.43 -32.40
N ILE A 257 6.47 29.67 -31.35
CA ILE A 257 7.80 29.09 -31.14
C ILE A 257 8.03 27.98 -32.17
N VAL A 258 9.09 28.10 -32.96
CA VAL A 258 9.46 27.15 -34.03
C VAL A 258 10.54 26.18 -33.56
N ALA A 259 11.49 26.66 -32.75
CA ALA A 259 12.54 25.84 -32.19
C ALA A 259 13.11 26.47 -30.92
N CYS A 260 13.54 25.63 -29.98
CA CYS A 260 14.35 26.03 -28.83
C CYS A 260 15.59 25.14 -28.73
N ALA A 261 16.76 25.77 -28.59
CA ALA A 261 18.02 25.11 -28.29
C ALA A 261 18.53 25.61 -26.94
N ARG A 262 18.81 24.68 -26.01
CA ARG A 262 19.16 25.01 -24.63
C ARG A 262 20.41 24.29 -24.17
N GLU A 263 21.33 25.06 -23.59
CA GLU A 263 22.43 24.62 -22.76
C GLU A 263 22.13 25.02 -21.31
N PRO A 264 21.66 24.09 -20.45
CA PRO A 264 21.23 24.40 -19.09
C PRO A 264 22.35 25.08 -18.29
N GLY A 265 22.05 26.24 -17.70
CA GLY A 265 22.98 27.00 -16.86
C GLY A 265 23.97 27.87 -17.65
N ALA A 266 23.85 27.90 -18.97
CA ALA A 266 24.70 28.71 -19.85
C ALA A 266 23.87 29.60 -20.79
N ARG A 267 23.24 29.04 -21.83
CA ARG A 267 22.58 29.80 -22.90
C ARG A 267 21.34 29.07 -23.41
N SER A 268 20.29 29.83 -23.72
CA SER A 268 19.14 29.34 -24.48
C SER A 268 18.92 30.21 -25.71
N LYS A 269 18.58 29.61 -26.85
CA LYS A 269 18.20 30.29 -28.09
C LYS A 269 16.80 29.81 -28.49
N ILE A 270 15.91 30.75 -28.76
CA ILE A 270 14.53 30.49 -29.15
C ILE A 270 14.31 31.15 -30.52
N ALA A 271 13.80 30.37 -31.47
CA ALA A 271 13.36 30.86 -32.77
C ALA A 271 11.83 30.97 -32.76
N VAL A 272 11.32 32.14 -33.11
CA VAL A 272 9.89 32.43 -33.18
C VAL A 272 9.50 32.92 -34.57
N MET A 273 8.25 32.74 -34.94
CA MET A 273 7.67 33.19 -36.21
C MET A 273 6.34 33.87 -35.95
N SER A 274 6.16 35.09 -36.46
CA SER A 274 4.87 35.79 -36.45
C SER A 274 3.99 35.32 -37.61
N ARG A 275 2.67 35.34 -37.42
CA ARG A 275 1.69 35.13 -38.48
C ARG A 275 1.22 36.44 -39.13
N ASP A 276 1.57 37.58 -38.56
CA ASP A 276 1.34 38.88 -39.20
C ASP A 276 2.37 39.10 -40.32
N ALA A 277 1.85 39.28 -41.54
CA ALA A 277 2.56 39.70 -42.73
C ALA A 277 2.09 41.11 -43.12
#